data_AF-A3UCN8-F1
#
_entry.id   AF-A3UCN8-F1
#
_cell.length_a   1.000
_cell.length_b   1.000
_cell.length_c   1.000
_cell.angle_alpha   90.00
_cell.angle_beta   90.00
_cell.angle_gamma   90.00
#
_symmetry.space_group_name_H-M   'P 1'
#
loop_
_entity.id
_entity.type
_entity.pdbx_description
1 polymer ?
#
loop_
_entity_poly.entity_id
_entity_poly.type
_entity_poly.pdbx_seq_one_letter_code
_entity_poly.pdbx_strand_id
1 'polypeptide(L)'
;MLLTGCVQASDGPTTTFDGLAGRRSVDTDGNVEMNGAAITLEGRVGGWVEMNGASVDVRADIGGDLEANGASVEIDGQVTGASEINAGSAQLSGVYLGPVEVNAGNARLEGRYAQTLRANAGAMTLEGDHAAPVYFAGAGRDRNFLGRERSDRSRLVIDGHLAAGGDVCAHEVIIERGATLGDVLRVRADARPDLPSGLSPEMIEYTPRDGERCREY
;
A
#
# COMPACT_ATOMS: atom_id res chain seq x y z
N MET A 1 -26.80 4.15 24.49
CA MET A 1 -27.18 3.14 23.48
C MET A 1 -26.44 3.52 22.21
N LEU A 2 -25.25 2.95 22.01
CA LEU A 2 -24.40 3.24 20.86
C LEU A 2 -24.88 2.37 19.70
N LEU A 3 -25.36 3.00 18.63
CA LEU A 3 -25.70 2.35 17.38
C LEU A 3 -24.40 2.09 16.62
N THR A 4 -23.90 0.86 16.72
CA THR A 4 -22.89 0.31 15.81
C THR A 4 -23.56 0.16 14.44
N GLY A 5 -23.32 1.13 13.54
CA GLY A 5 -23.74 1.02 12.16
C GLY A 5 -22.79 0.07 11.42
N CYS A 6 -23.27 -1.13 11.10
CA CYS A 6 -22.62 -1.97 10.11
C CYS A 6 -22.68 -1.25 8.76
N VAL A 7 -21.55 -1.09 8.08
CA VAL A 7 -21.51 -0.68 6.68
C VAL A 7 -22.20 -1.80 5.89
N GLN A 8 -23.38 -1.53 5.37
CA GLN A 8 -24.05 -2.45 4.44
C GLN A 8 -23.23 -2.47 3.16
N ALA A 9 -22.77 -3.65 2.75
CA ALA A 9 -22.41 -3.89 1.36
C ALA A 9 -23.59 -3.44 0.50
N SER A 10 -23.34 -2.58 -0.48
CA SER A 10 -24.40 -2.04 -1.31
C SER A 10 -25.01 -3.14 -2.19
N ASP A 11 -26.31 -3.38 -2.05
CA ASP A 11 -27.08 -4.32 -2.89
C ASP A 11 -27.33 -3.80 -4.33
N GLY A 12 -26.51 -2.86 -4.82
CA GLY A 12 -26.64 -2.29 -6.16
C GLY A 12 -26.09 -3.22 -7.26
N PRO A 13 -26.52 -3.04 -8.52
CA PRO A 13 -26.07 -3.88 -9.63
C PRO A 13 -24.56 -3.74 -9.86
N THR A 14 -23.89 -4.86 -10.14
CA THR A 14 -22.48 -4.87 -10.55
C THR A 14 -22.34 -4.38 -11.99
N THR A 15 -21.53 -3.35 -12.19
CA THR A 15 -21.10 -2.91 -13.53
C THR A 15 -19.86 -3.67 -13.93
N THR A 16 -19.91 -4.40 -15.05
CA THR A 16 -18.78 -5.21 -15.52
C THR A 16 -18.12 -4.62 -16.76
N PHE A 17 -16.81 -4.84 -16.91
CA PHE A 17 -16.08 -4.65 -18.15
C PHE A 17 -15.11 -5.79 -18.37
N ASP A 18 -15.25 -6.50 -19.49
CA ASP A 18 -14.30 -7.49 -19.96
C ASP A 18 -13.83 -7.10 -21.35
N GLY A 19 -12.56 -6.74 -21.50
CA GLY A 19 -12.04 -6.29 -22.79
C GLY A 19 -10.53 -6.09 -22.80
N LEU A 20 -9.97 -5.79 -23.97
CA LEU A 20 -8.53 -5.57 -24.09
C LEU A 20 -8.10 -4.29 -23.36
N ALA A 21 -8.77 -3.18 -23.62
CA ALA A 21 -8.51 -1.92 -22.95
C ALA A 21 -9.77 -1.08 -22.90
N GLY A 22 -9.96 -0.33 -21.83
CA GLY A 22 -11.17 0.48 -21.66
C GLY A 22 -11.11 1.44 -20.50
N ARG A 23 -11.79 2.58 -20.66
CA ARG A 23 -12.08 3.52 -19.59
C ARG A 23 -13.57 3.44 -19.28
N ARG A 24 -13.92 3.38 -17.99
CA ARG A 24 -15.30 3.45 -17.51
C ARG A 24 -15.43 4.61 -16.54
N SER A 25 -16.30 5.56 -16.88
CA SER A 25 -16.80 6.55 -15.92
C SER A 25 -18.13 6.01 -15.38
N VAL A 26 -18.22 5.87 -14.07
CA VAL A 26 -19.38 5.30 -13.37
C VAL A 26 -19.87 6.24 -12.28
N ASP A 27 -21.17 6.23 -12.07
CA ASP A 27 -21.82 6.82 -10.90
C ASP A 27 -22.87 5.79 -10.47
N THR A 28 -22.47 4.89 -9.57
CA THR A 28 -23.29 3.75 -9.17
C THR A 28 -23.29 3.59 -7.67
N ASP A 29 -24.43 3.20 -7.11
CA ASP A 29 -24.50 2.73 -5.72
C ASP A 29 -24.07 1.27 -5.59
N GLY A 30 -23.91 0.53 -6.70
CA GLY A 30 -23.48 -0.87 -6.71
C GLY A 30 -21.98 -1.06 -6.80
N ASN A 31 -21.58 -2.22 -7.31
CA ASN A 31 -20.19 -2.66 -7.42
C ASN A 31 -19.63 -2.48 -8.83
N VAL A 32 -18.31 -2.57 -8.98
CA VAL A 32 -17.65 -2.58 -10.29
C VAL A 32 -16.65 -3.72 -10.36
N GLU A 33 -16.69 -4.45 -11.48
CA GLU A 33 -15.67 -5.47 -11.81
C GLU A 33 -15.10 -5.14 -13.20
N MET A 34 -13.78 -5.02 -13.33
CA MET A 34 -13.14 -4.77 -14.62
C MET A 34 -11.94 -5.69 -14.86
N ASN A 35 -11.98 -6.43 -15.97
CA ASN A 35 -10.88 -7.28 -16.42
C ASN A 35 -10.38 -6.80 -17.79
N GLY A 36 -9.06 -6.61 -17.92
CA GLY A 36 -8.47 -6.25 -19.22
C GLY A 36 -6.97 -6.02 -19.20
N ALA A 37 -6.35 -5.76 -20.35
CA ALA A 37 -4.93 -5.46 -20.39
C ALA A 37 -4.63 -4.05 -19.85
N ALA A 38 -5.44 -3.05 -20.21
CA ALA A 38 -5.29 -1.67 -19.72
C ALA A 38 -6.65 -1.05 -19.40
N ILE A 39 -6.93 -0.87 -18.12
CA ILE A 39 -8.26 -0.48 -17.64
C ILE A 39 -8.20 0.73 -16.73
N THR A 40 -9.15 1.64 -16.91
CA THR A 40 -9.29 2.86 -16.11
C THR A 40 -10.71 2.96 -15.57
N LEU A 41 -10.85 3.16 -14.27
CA LEU A 41 -12.11 3.46 -13.60
C LEU A 41 -12.10 4.91 -13.12
N GLU A 42 -13.17 5.65 -13.41
CA GLU A 42 -13.37 7.04 -13.00
C GLU A 42 -14.76 7.21 -12.38
N GLY A 43 -14.90 8.13 -11.41
CA GLY A 43 -16.20 8.54 -10.86
C GLY A 43 -16.47 8.02 -9.45
N ARG A 44 -17.66 7.51 -9.19
CA ARG A 44 -18.10 7.07 -7.85
C ARG A 44 -18.69 5.67 -7.88
N VAL A 45 -18.23 4.83 -6.95
CA VAL A 45 -18.75 3.49 -6.70
C VAL A 45 -19.18 3.40 -5.24
N GLY A 46 -20.46 3.16 -4.99
CA GLY A 46 -20.99 2.99 -3.63
C GLY A 46 -20.54 1.69 -2.96
N GLY A 47 -20.39 0.64 -3.76
CA GLY A 47 -19.96 -0.68 -3.33
C GLY A 47 -18.46 -0.95 -3.48
N TRP A 48 -18.13 -2.23 -3.66
CA TRP A 48 -16.76 -2.68 -3.87
C TRP A 48 -16.33 -2.55 -5.33
N VAL A 49 -15.02 -2.52 -5.53
CA VAL A 49 -14.36 -2.50 -6.84
C VAL A 49 -13.36 -3.63 -6.92
N GLU A 50 -13.42 -4.44 -7.97
CA GLU A 50 -12.39 -5.42 -8.32
C GLU A 50 -11.85 -5.10 -9.72
N MET A 51 -10.53 -4.96 -9.85
CA MET A 51 -9.89 -4.65 -11.13
C MET A 51 -8.66 -5.52 -11.37
N ASN A 52 -8.68 -6.29 -12.46
CA ASN A 52 -7.60 -7.17 -12.85
C ASN A 52 -7.06 -6.79 -14.24
N GLY A 53 -5.76 -6.46 -14.31
CA GLY A 53 -5.15 -6.16 -15.61
C GLY A 53 -3.65 -6.03 -15.65
N ALA A 54 -3.06 -5.77 -16.82
CA ALA A 54 -1.63 -5.46 -16.87
C ALA A 54 -1.37 -4.03 -16.38
N SER A 55 -2.26 -3.09 -16.72
CA SER A 55 -2.27 -1.72 -16.24
C SER A 55 -3.65 -1.39 -15.67
N VAL A 56 -3.70 -1.04 -14.39
CA VAL A 56 -4.92 -0.68 -13.66
C VAL A 56 -4.77 0.75 -13.15
N ASP A 57 -5.80 1.55 -13.39
CA ASP A 57 -5.83 2.98 -13.06
C ASP A 57 -7.19 3.32 -12.42
N VAL A 58 -7.19 3.71 -11.16
CA VAL A 58 -8.39 4.02 -10.39
C VAL A 58 -8.40 5.49 -10.00
N ARG A 59 -9.30 6.26 -10.59
CA ARG A 59 -9.58 7.66 -10.26
C ARG A 59 -11.01 7.83 -9.79
N ALA A 60 -11.36 7.09 -8.73
CA ALA A 60 -12.73 6.98 -8.26
C ALA A 60 -12.84 7.02 -6.74
N ASP A 61 -13.97 7.51 -6.26
CA ASP A 61 -14.39 7.40 -4.86
C ASP A 61 -15.15 6.09 -4.65
N ILE A 62 -14.62 5.24 -3.78
CA ILE A 62 -15.09 3.87 -3.52
C ILE A 62 -15.62 3.80 -2.08
N GLY A 63 -16.89 3.46 -1.94
CA GLY A 63 -17.58 3.33 -0.66
C GLY A 63 -17.33 1.99 0.03
N GLY A 64 -17.03 0.94 -0.74
CA GLY A 64 -16.69 -0.39 -0.25
C GLY A 64 -15.20 -0.70 -0.33
N ASP A 65 -14.90 -1.98 -0.45
CA ASP A 65 -13.54 -2.50 -0.58
C ASP A 65 -12.99 -2.33 -2.00
N LEU A 66 -11.67 -2.26 -2.13
CA LEU A 66 -10.96 -2.19 -3.41
C LEU A 66 -9.98 -3.36 -3.52
N GLU A 67 -10.10 -4.14 -4.58
CA GLU A 67 -9.08 -5.11 -5.01
C GLU A 67 -8.52 -4.67 -6.36
N ALA A 68 -7.20 -4.48 -6.45
CA ALA A 68 -6.52 -4.04 -7.66
C ALA A 68 -5.27 -4.87 -7.94
N ASN A 69 -5.33 -5.68 -9.00
CA ASN A 69 -4.28 -6.60 -9.39
C ASN A 69 -3.68 -6.22 -10.76
N GLY A 70 -2.35 -6.04 -10.83
CA GLY A 70 -1.71 -5.87 -12.13
C GLY A 70 -0.19 -5.76 -12.20
N ALA A 71 0.35 -5.55 -13.40
CA ALA A 71 1.78 -5.27 -13.53
C ALA A 71 2.10 -3.83 -13.07
N SER A 72 1.18 -2.90 -13.35
CA SER A 72 1.21 -1.50 -12.90
C SER A 72 -0.17 -1.14 -12.34
N VAL A 73 -0.21 -0.62 -11.12
CA VAL A 73 -1.43 -0.14 -10.45
C VAL A 73 -1.22 1.30 -10.01
N GLU A 74 -2.13 2.19 -10.42
CA GLU A 74 -2.18 3.60 -9.98
C GLU A 74 -3.56 3.86 -9.37
N ILE A 75 -3.59 4.45 -8.16
CA ILE A 75 -4.83 4.78 -7.46
C ILE A 75 -4.75 6.22 -6.96
N ASP A 76 -5.67 7.05 -7.47
CA ASP A 76 -5.85 8.46 -7.13
C ASP A 76 -7.33 8.75 -6.86
N GLY A 77 -7.80 8.38 -5.67
CA GLY A 77 -9.18 8.53 -5.24
C GLY A 77 -9.36 8.19 -3.77
N GLN A 78 -10.59 8.27 -3.26
CA GLN A 78 -10.89 7.85 -1.89
C GLN A 78 -11.36 6.41 -1.83
N VAL A 79 -10.85 5.61 -0.89
CA VAL A 79 -11.37 4.26 -0.59
C VAL A 79 -11.81 4.20 0.86
N THR A 80 -13.08 3.86 1.08
CA THR A 80 -13.66 3.82 2.42
C THR A 80 -13.44 2.47 3.09
N GLY A 81 -13.58 1.37 2.34
CA GLY A 81 -13.35 0.01 2.80
C GLY A 81 -11.88 -0.40 2.80
N ALA A 82 -11.63 -1.70 2.93
CA ALA A 82 -10.30 -2.27 2.85
C ALA A 82 -9.75 -2.18 1.41
N SER A 83 -8.42 -2.07 1.27
CA SER A 83 -7.76 -2.09 -0.04
C SER A 83 -6.72 -3.21 -0.10
N GLU A 84 -6.82 -4.06 -1.11
CA GLU A 84 -5.81 -5.07 -1.45
C GLU A 84 -5.21 -4.73 -2.82
N ILE A 85 -3.88 -4.52 -2.86
CA ILE A 85 -3.16 -4.15 -4.07
C ILE A 85 -2.05 -5.16 -4.32
N ASN A 86 -2.15 -5.93 -5.40
CA ASN A 86 -1.10 -6.83 -5.84
C ASN A 86 -0.49 -6.33 -7.16
N ALA A 87 0.75 -5.85 -7.13
CA ALA A 87 1.34 -5.15 -8.26
C ALA A 87 2.80 -5.51 -8.60
N GLY A 88 3.20 -5.37 -9.87
CA GLY A 88 4.62 -5.23 -10.20
C GLY A 88 5.18 -3.88 -9.72
N SER A 89 4.40 -2.82 -9.93
CA SER A 89 4.64 -1.45 -9.49
C SER A 89 3.32 -0.84 -9.01
N ALA A 90 3.31 -0.23 -7.82
CA ALA A 90 2.13 0.42 -7.24
C ALA A 90 2.41 1.90 -6.95
N GLN A 91 1.49 2.79 -7.32
CA GLN A 91 1.47 4.19 -6.92
C GLN A 91 0.12 4.56 -6.32
N LEU A 92 0.11 5.02 -5.07
CA LEU A 92 -1.09 5.32 -4.31
C LEU A 92 -1.00 6.76 -3.78
N SER A 93 -1.78 7.69 -4.35
CA SER A 93 -1.82 9.11 -3.95
C SER A 93 -3.13 9.52 -3.26
N GLY A 94 -4.07 8.58 -3.14
CA GLY A 94 -5.42 8.81 -2.65
C GLY A 94 -5.60 8.94 -1.14
N VAL A 95 -6.85 8.81 -0.69
CA VAL A 95 -7.23 8.80 0.72
C VAL A 95 -7.83 7.44 1.08
N TYR A 96 -7.24 6.76 2.05
CA TYR A 96 -7.64 5.41 2.46
C TYR A 96 -8.17 5.45 3.89
N LEU A 97 -9.47 5.23 4.04
CA LEU A 97 -10.14 5.25 5.34
C LEU A 97 -10.18 3.87 6.00
N GLY A 98 -10.10 2.80 5.20
CA GLY A 98 -9.95 1.42 5.68
C GLY A 98 -8.48 0.95 5.69
N PRO A 99 -8.23 -0.29 6.14
CA PRO A 99 -6.89 -0.89 6.12
C PRO A 99 -6.40 -1.10 4.69
N VAL A 100 -5.08 -1.02 4.49
CA VAL A 100 -4.45 -1.17 3.18
C VAL A 100 -3.40 -2.27 3.23
N GLU A 101 -3.46 -3.20 2.28
CA GLU A 101 -2.48 -4.26 2.06
C GLU A 101 -1.88 -4.11 0.66
N VAL A 102 -0.55 -4.04 0.59
CA VAL A 102 0.20 -3.86 -0.67
C VAL A 102 1.25 -4.95 -0.83
N ASN A 103 1.11 -5.76 -1.87
CA ASN A 103 2.14 -6.70 -2.28
C ASN A 103 2.70 -6.23 -3.62
N ALA A 104 3.93 -5.67 -3.61
CA ALA A 104 4.48 -5.05 -4.81
C ALA A 104 5.96 -5.33 -5.08
N GLY A 105 6.35 -5.34 -6.34
CA GLY A 105 7.78 -5.28 -6.69
C GLY A 105 8.40 -3.95 -6.23
N ASN A 106 7.72 -2.85 -6.55
CA ASN A 106 8.03 -1.50 -6.07
C ASN A 106 6.74 -0.78 -5.69
N ALA A 107 6.75 0.01 -4.63
CA ALA A 107 5.60 0.80 -4.18
C ALA A 107 5.99 2.24 -3.86
N ARG A 108 5.12 3.19 -4.22
CA ARG A 108 5.22 4.60 -3.83
C ARG A 108 3.88 5.03 -3.26
N LEU A 109 3.87 5.40 -1.98
CA LEU A 109 2.67 5.67 -1.21
C LEU A 109 2.72 7.13 -0.78
N GLU A 110 1.96 8.01 -1.41
CA GLU A 110 1.96 9.47 -1.15
C GLU A 110 0.66 9.94 -0.47
N GLY A 111 -0.31 9.04 -0.33
CA GLY A 111 -1.65 9.33 0.13
C GLY A 111 -1.78 9.56 1.64
N ARG A 112 -3.04 9.51 2.10
CA ARG A 112 -3.37 9.56 3.54
C ARG A 112 -4.01 8.26 3.97
N TYR A 113 -3.52 7.67 5.04
CA TYR A 113 -3.89 6.35 5.51
C TYR A 113 -4.43 6.45 6.93
N ALA A 114 -5.74 6.28 7.08
CA ALA A 114 -6.40 6.41 8.37
C ALA A 114 -6.24 5.18 9.26
N GLN A 115 -6.02 4.01 8.66
CA GLN A 115 -5.91 2.71 9.32
C GLN A 115 -4.59 2.01 8.97
N THR A 116 -4.38 0.82 9.52
CA THR A 116 -3.14 0.05 9.35
C THR A 116 -2.79 -0.13 7.88
N LEU A 117 -1.52 0.12 7.56
CA LEU A 117 -0.91 -0.20 6.28
C LEU A 117 0.02 -1.41 6.46
N ARG A 118 -0.19 -2.48 5.70
CA ARG A 118 0.73 -3.61 5.56
C ARG A 118 1.29 -3.62 4.14
N ALA A 119 2.60 -3.71 4.02
CA ALA A 119 3.25 -3.73 2.72
C ALA A 119 4.38 -4.77 2.67
N ASN A 120 4.32 -5.63 1.66
CA ASN A 120 5.39 -6.54 1.29
C ASN A 120 5.95 -6.07 -0.05
N ALA A 121 7.17 -5.49 -0.06
CA ALA A 121 7.75 -5.01 -1.32
C ALA A 121 9.27 -5.09 -1.43
N GLY A 122 9.74 -5.20 -2.67
CA GLY A 122 11.18 -5.15 -2.98
C GLY A 122 11.76 -3.75 -2.82
N ALA A 123 11.00 -2.71 -3.12
CA ALA A 123 11.34 -1.34 -2.76
C ALA A 123 10.07 -0.57 -2.42
N MET A 124 10.11 0.26 -1.39
CA MET A 124 9.00 1.13 -1.02
C MET A 124 9.49 2.53 -0.68
N THR A 125 8.77 3.53 -1.18
CA THR A 125 8.87 4.91 -0.71
C THR A 125 7.56 5.27 -0.02
N LEU A 126 7.65 5.59 1.26
CA LEU A 126 6.55 5.96 2.12
C LEU A 126 6.56 7.48 2.31
N GLU A 127 5.62 8.12 1.65
CA GLU A 127 5.31 9.54 1.71
C GLU A 127 3.89 9.72 2.26
N GLY A 128 3.49 10.97 2.47
CA GLY A 128 2.15 11.29 2.97
C GLY A 128 1.97 11.03 4.46
N ASP A 129 0.70 10.82 4.87
CA ASP A 129 0.28 10.81 6.28
C ASP A 129 -0.28 9.45 6.69
N HIS A 130 0.30 8.84 7.73
CA HIS A 130 -0.06 7.52 8.25
C HIS A 130 -0.51 7.64 9.70
N ALA A 131 -1.82 7.56 9.92
CA ALA A 131 -2.42 7.77 11.24
C ALA A 131 -2.30 6.55 12.16
N ALA A 132 -2.19 5.35 11.59
CA ALA A 132 -2.09 4.08 12.29
C ALA A 132 -0.72 3.41 12.03
N PRO A 133 -0.36 2.34 12.77
CA PRO A 133 0.92 1.68 12.60
C PRO A 133 1.13 1.17 11.18
N VAL A 134 2.36 1.35 10.67
CA VAL A 134 2.80 0.82 9.38
C VAL A 134 3.61 -0.46 9.60
N TYR A 135 3.30 -1.49 8.82
CA TYR A 135 4.04 -2.75 8.79
C TYR A 135 4.66 -2.93 7.42
N PHE A 136 5.99 -3.04 7.37
CA PHE A 136 6.70 -3.25 6.12
C PHE A 136 7.63 -4.45 6.19
N ALA A 137 7.51 -5.36 5.23
CA ALA A 137 8.48 -6.42 5.00
C ALA A 137 9.14 -6.26 3.62
N GLY A 138 10.46 -6.14 3.65
CA GLY A 138 11.29 -6.20 2.47
C GLY A 138 11.23 -7.58 1.81
N ALA A 139 10.67 -7.64 0.60
CA ALA A 139 10.55 -8.86 -0.19
C ALA A 139 11.57 -8.86 -1.35
N GLY A 140 12.75 -9.43 -1.11
CA GLY A 140 13.74 -9.70 -2.16
C GLY A 140 13.30 -10.87 -3.04
N ARG A 141 13.63 -10.86 -4.34
CA ARG A 141 13.40 -12.05 -5.20
C ARG A 141 14.30 -13.19 -4.73
N ASP A 142 13.71 -14.18 -4.07
CA ASP A 142 14.37 -15.34 -3.47
C ASP A 142 15.32 -16.08 -4.43
N ARG A 143 14.96 -16.20 -5.72
CA ARG A 143 15.73 -16.99 -6.69
C ARG A 143 15.75 -16.32 -8.06
N ASN A 144 16.91 -16.32 -8.72
CA ASN A 144 16.96 -16.02 -10.16
C ASN A 144 16.45 -17.23 -10.98
N PHE A 145 16.29 -17.07 -12.30
CA PHE A 145 15.87 -18.16 -13.20
C PHE A 145 16.82 -19.38 -13.21
N LEU A 146 18.00 -19.25 -12.59
CA LEU A 146 19.01 -20.31 -12.42
C LEU A 146 18.95 -20.94 -11.00
N GLY A 147 17.94 -20.60 -10.19
CA GLY A 147 17.78 -21.13 -8.83
C GLY A 147 18.78 -20.60 -7.80
N ARG A 148 19.58 -19.58 -8.12
CA ARG A 148 20.53 -18.98 -7.16
C ARG A 148 19.82 -17.97 -6.27
N GLU A 149 20.09 -18.09 -4.98
CA GLU A 149 19.68 -17.12 -3.96
C GLU A 149 20.27 -15.76 -4.32
N ARG A 150 19.41 -14.76 -4.47
CA ARG A 150 19.86 -13.38 -4.62
C ARG A 150 19.98 -12.79 -3.23
N SER A 151 21.06 -12.04 -3.00
CA SER A 151 21.11 -11.16 -1.84
C SER A 151 19.88 -10.28 -1.83
N ASP A 152 19.19 -10.28 -0.69
CA ASP A 152 18.14 -9.32 -0.40
C ASP A 152 18.70 -7.91 -0.57
N ARG A 153 17.99 -7.08 -1.33
CA ARG A 153 18.32 -5.67 -1.59
C ARG A 153 17.07 -4.82 -1.38
N SER A 154 16.18 -5.29 -0.50
CA SER A 154 14.96 -4.59 -0.19
C SER A 154 15.24 -3.22 0.42
N ARG A 155 14.52 -2.21 -0.05
CA ARG A 155 14.76 -0.83 0.37
C ARG A 155 13.48 -0.17 0.81
N LEU A 156 13.52 0.45 1.99
CA LEU A 156 12.47 1.32 2.49
C LEU A 156 13.01 2.75 2.59
N VAL A 157 12.31 3.71 1.99
CA VAL A 157 12.51 5.13 2.18
C VAL A 157 11.30 5.69 2.90
N ILE A 158 11.52 6.42 4.00
CA ILE A 158 10.48 7.08 4.78
C ILE A 158 10.69 8.58 4.64
N ASP A 159 9.74 9.27 4.01
CA ASP A 159 9.71 10.73 3.80
C ASP A 159 8.32 11.31 4.11
N GLY A 160 7.60 10.67 5.04
CA GLY A 160 6.24 11.04 5.43
C GLY A 160 6.05 11.13 6.95
N HIS A 161 4.80 11.31 7.36
CA HIS A 161 4.39 11.34 8.76
C HIS A 161 3.88 9.96 9.21
N LEU A 162 4.54 9.37 10.21
CA LEU A 162 4.14 8.13 10.87
C LEU A 162 3.63 8.44 12.28
N ALA A 163 2.34 8.70 12.42
CA ALA A 163 1.76 9.15 13.70
C ALA A 163 1.86 8.09 14.80
N ALA A 164 1.73 6.81 14.45
CA ALA A 164 1.73 5.68 15.39
C ALA A 164 2.94 4.76 15.24
N GLY A 165 4.01 5.23 14.55
CA GLY A 165 5.21 4.43 14.32
C GLY A 165 4.91 3.17 13.50
N GLY A 166 5.49 2.03 13.91
CA GLY A 166 5.28 0.76 13.22
C GLY A 166 6.41 -0.25 13.41
N ASP A 167 6.33 -1.35 12.66
CA ASP A 167 7.37 -2.37 12.57
C ASP A 167 7.82 -2.51 11.11
N VAL A 168 9.08 -2.22 10.82
CA VAL A 168 9.63 -2.26 9.47
C VAL A 168 10.87 -3.15 9.41
N CYS A 169 10.97 -3.93 8.33
CA CYS A 169 12.11 -4.78 8.05
C CYS A 169 12.54 -4.63 6.59
N ALA A 170 13.82 -4.37 6.34
CA ALA A 170 14.39 -4.28 4.99
C ALA A 170 15.90 -4.57 5.02
N HIS A 171 16.52 -4.77 3.85
CA HIS A 171 17.98 -4.71 3.76
C HIS A 171 18.49 -3.30 4.11
N GLU A 172 17.88 -2.27 3.51
CA GLU A 172 18.21 -0.86 3.73
C GLU A 172 16.96 -0.07 4.13
N VAL A 173 17.05 0.70 5.22
CA VAL A 173 16.02 1.64 5.66
C VAL A 173 16.63 3.04 5.69
N ILE A 174 15.97 3.99 5.03
CA ILE A 174 16.40 5.38 4.94
C ILE A 174 15.27 6.25 5.49
N ILE A 175 15.62 7.14 6.42
CA ILE A 175 14.71 8.10 7.01
C ILE A 175 15.13 9.48 6.51
N GLU A 176 14.31 10.08 5.66
CA GLU A 176 14.57 11.38 5.05
C GLU A 176 14.32 12.53 6.02
N ARG A 177 14.87 13.70 5.70
CA ARG A 177 14.76 14.89 6.57
C ARG A 177 13.33 15.39 6.78
N GLY A 178 12.41 15.08 5.86
CA GLY A 178 11.00 15.43 5.97
C GLY A 178 10.21 14.49 6.88
N ALA A 179 10.77 13.33 7.24
CA ALA A 179 10.06 12.32 8.01
C ALA A 179 9.78 12.77 9.45
N THR A 180 8.59 12.45 9.94
CA THR A 180 8.19 12.71 11.33
C THR A 180 7.57 11.47 11.95
N LEU A 181 7.91 11.20 13.21
CA LEU A 181 7.43 10.06 13.98
C LEU A 181 6.64 10.57 15.18
N GLY A 182 5.41 10.08 15.35
CA GLY A 182 4.59 10.34 16.54
C GLY A 182 4.73 9.28 17.63
N ASP A 183 5.20 8.08 17.28
CA ASP A 183 5.48 6.97 18.20
C ASP A 183 6.70 6.16 17.71
N VAL A 184 7.14 5.17 18.50
CA VAL A 184 8.30 4.34 18.23
C VAL A 184 8.14 3.55 16.92
N LEU A 185 9.15 3.66 16.06
CA LEU A 185 9.32 2.82 14.88
C LEU A 185 10.37 1.75 15.18
N ARG A 186 9.95 0.48 15.15
CA ARG A 186 10.88 -0.64 15.25
C ARG A 186 11.48 -0.92 13.89
N VAL A 187 12.81 -0.84 13.81
CA VAL A 187 13.54 -1.00 12.56
C VAL A 187 14.42 -2.23 12.64
N ARG A 188 14.22 -3.14 11.69
CA ARG A 188 15.10 -4.28 11.46
C ARG A 188 15.80 -4.15 10.11
N ALA A 189 17.10 -3.91 10.13
CA ALA A 189 17.88 -3.70 8.91
C ALA A 189 19.33 -4.18 9.04
N ASP A 190 20.05 -4.27 7.92
CA ASP A 190 21.47 -4.70 7.92
C ASP A 190 22.39 -3.63 8.51
N ALA A 191 21.99 -2.37 8.39
CA ALA A 191 22.63 -1.23 9.02
C ALA A 191 21.59 -0.36 9.73
N ARG A 192 22.00 0.28 10.83
CA ARG A 192 21.16 1.26 11.51
C ARG A 192 20.92 2.45 10.59
N PRO A 193 19.66 2.91 10.42
CA PRO A 193 19.38 4.11 9.63
C PRO A 193 20.00 5.34 10.28
N ASP A 194 20.55 6.22 9.44
CA ASP A 194 20.94 7.55 9.88
C ASP A 194 19.69 8.36 10.25
N LEU A 195 19.76 9.09 11.36
CA LEU A 195 18.63 9.90 11.84
C LEU A 195 18.80 11.35 11.42
N PRO A 196 17.81 11.95 10.73
CA PRO A 196 17.84 13.37 10.41
C PRO A 196 17.77 14.21 11.68
N SER A 197 18.32 15.43 11.60
CA SER A 197 18.24 16.42 12.67
C SER A 197 16.78 16.73 12.99
N GLY A 198 16.33 16.44 14.21
CA GLY A 198 14.96 16.69 14.67
C GLY A 198 14.21 15.44 15.09
N LEU A 199 14.67 14.25 14.70
CA LEU A 199 14.15 12.99 15.24
C LEU A 199 14.97 12.56 16.47
N SER A 200 14.25 12.26 17.57
CA SER A 200 14.90 11.75 18.77
C SER A 200 15.32 10.30 18.58
N PRO A 201 16.54 9.89 19.01
CA PRO A 201 17.00 8.51 18.91
C PRO A 201 16.10 7.49 19.62
N GLU A 202 15.35 7.92 20.64
CA GLU A 202 14.41 7.06 21.37
C GLU A 202 13.17 6.67 20.56
N MET A 203 12.91 7.36 19.45
CA MET A 203 11.81 7.03 18.52
C MET A 203 12.14 5.84 17.62
N ILE A 204 13.40 5.36 17.61
CA ILE A 204 13.84 4.25 16.77
C ILE A 204 14.34 3.10 17.64
N GLU A 205 13.60 1.99 17.63
CA GLU A 205 14.05 0.73 18.22
C GLU A 205 14.75 -0.11 17.15
N TYR A 206 16.08 0.00 17.06
CA TYR A 206 16.87 -0.72 16.06
C TYR A 206 17.30 -2.11 16.54
N THR A 207 17.01 -3.12 15.72
CA THR A 207 17.57 -4.47 15.83
C THR A 207 18.30 -4.84 14.54
N PRO A 208 19.56 -5.30 14.58
CA PRO A 208 20.22 -5.78 13.37
C PRO A 208 19.48 -7.00 12.80
N ARG A 209 19.41 -7.08 11.47
CA ARG A 209 18.77 -8.20 10.78
C ARG A 209 19.66 -9.45 10.73
N ASP A 210 20.98 -9.30 10.84
CA ASP A 210 21.97 -10.39 10.80
C ASP A 210 21.81 -11.36 9.61
N GLY A 211 21.29 -10.86 8.49
CA GLY A 211 21.03 -11.65 7.28
C GLY A 211 19.73 -12.47 7.31
N GLU A 212 18.92 -12.36 8.36
CA GLU A 212 17.61 -13.01 8.44
C GLU A 212 16.60 -12.40 7.44
N ARG A 213 15.65 -13.21 6.97
CA ARG A 213 14.58 -12.71 6.10
C ARG A 213 13.54 -11.92 6.89
N CYS A 214 13.00 -10.89 6.26
CA CYS A 214 11.83 -10.21 6.80
C CYS A 214 10.63 -11.15 6.80
N ARG A 215 9.84 -11.09 7.87
CA ARG A 215 8.59 -11.84 7.96
C ARG A 215 7.52 -11.04 7.23
N GLU A 216 6.90 -11.66 6.22
CA GLU A 216 5.77 -11.07 5.50
C GLU A 216 4.58 -10.86 6.44
N TYR A 217 3.82 -9.81 6.17
CA TYR A 217 2.63 -9.40 6.92
C TYR A 217 1.35 -9.71 6.18
#